data_AF-A0A2V6MVF2-F1
#
_entry.id   AF-A0A2V6MVF2-F1
#
_cell.length_a   1.000
_cell.length_b   1.000
_cell.length_c   1.000
_cell.angle_alpha   90.00
_cell.angle_beta   90.00
_cell.angle_gamma   90.00
#
_symmetry.space_group_name_H-M   'P 1'
#
loop_
_entity.id
_entity.type
_entity.pdbx_description
1 polymer ?
#
loop_
_entity_poly.entity_id
_entity_poly.type
_entity_poly.pdbx_seq_one_letter_code
_entity_poly.pdbx_strand_id
1 'polypeptide(L)'
;TQDFIEFGFEPEFIGRLPVRVVCEELSADDLFSIMKYSEGSLLRQYERAFRAYGIAISFEDEALRLMAQAGAREKTGARGLLTVWEKLFRDFKFYLAGSGISQLRVTAELVHEPKRVLDRLLAEGHKHEVVALDQQIDVFTESFRRQHDLEIAFEDAARRRLVERAQTEKMSMADLTAHLFRDFHFGLNLVRKNSGQNKFTLPLSAVDAPDKFLSDLVVQSYYPAGRTNEAG
;
A
#
# COMPACT_ATOMS: atom_id res chain seq x y z
N THR A 1 -59.19 -5.20 -3.81
CA THR A 1 -59.62 -6.61 -3.99
C THR A 1 -60.02 -6.83 -5.43
N GLN A 2 -60.85 -5.93 -5.97
CA GLN A 2 -61.16 -5.87 -7.40
C GLN A 2 -59.88 -5.88 -8.27
N ASP A 3 -58.88 -5.07 -7.91
CA ASP A 3 -57.62 -4.95 -8.66
C ASP A 3 -56.86 -6.28 -8.79
N PHE A 4 -56.88 -7.13 -7.75
CA PHE A 4 -56.22 -8.44 -7.79
C PHE A 4 -57.00 -9.44 -8.65
N ILE A 5 -58.33 -9.35 -8.65
CA ILE A 5 -59.19 -10.19 -9.48
C ILE A 5 -59.04 -9.79 -10.96
N GLU A 6 -58.98 -8.50 -11.24
CA GLU A 6 -58.68 -7.96 -12.57
C GLU A 6 -57.25 -8.33 -13.04
N PHE A 7 -56.29 -8.44 -12.11
CA PHE A 7 -54.94 -8.94 -12.37
C PHE A 7 -54.88 -10.47 -12.56
N GLY A 8 -55.98 -11.19 -12.35
CA GLY A 8 -56.13 -12.62 -12.64
C GLY A 8 -56.03 -13.56 -11.42
N PHE A 9 -56.05 -13.05 -10.20
CA PHE A 9 -56.09 -13.90 -9.00
C PHE A 9 -57.52 -14.38 -8.69
N GLU A 10 -57.65 -15.65 -8.29
CA GLU A 10 -58.93 -16.24 -7.88
C GLU A 10 -59.48 -15.58 -6.58
N PRO A 11 -60.77 -15.24 -6.51
CA PRO A 11 -61.37 -14.59 -5.35
C PRO A 11 -61.20 -15.38 -4.03
N GLU A 12 -61.30 -16.71 -4.09
CA GLU A 12 -61.13 -17.61 -2.96
C GLU A 12 -59.69 -17.58 -2.42
N PHE A 13 -58.71 -17.41 -3.29
CA PHE A 13 -57.29 -17.31 -2.93
C PHE A 13 -57.00 -15.98 -2.22
N ILE A 14 -57.46 -14.86 -2.78
CA ILE A 14 -57.32 -13.53 -2.14
C ILE A 14 -58.09 -13.47 -0.81
N GLY A 15 -59.21 -14.19 -0.69
CA GLY A 15 -59.97 -14.32 0.55
C GLY A 15 -59.19 -14.98 1.70
N ARG A 16 -58.18 -15.81 1.39
CA ARG A 16 -57.28 -16.44 2.39
C ARG A 16 -56.11 -15.56 2.81
N LEU A 17 -55.94 -14.37 2.22
CA LEU A 17 -54.89 -13.41 2.54
C LEU A 17 -55.51 -12.12 3.14
N PRO A 18 -56.01 -12.18 4.39
CA PRO A 18 -56.75 -11.07 5.00
C PRO A 18 -55.87 -9.89 5.40
N VAL A 19 -54.57 -10.12 5.62
CA VAL A 19 -53.61 -9.08 5.98
C VAL A 19 -52.92 -8.58 4.72
N ARG A 20 -52.95 -7.25 4.53
CA ARG A 20 -52.30 -6.57 3.41
C ARG A 20 -51.34 -5.54 3.96
N VAL A 21 -50.15 -5.49 3.37
CA VAL A 21 -49.14 -4.49 3.67
C VAL A 21 -48.72 -3.87 2.36
N VAL A 22 -48.60 -2.54 2.34
CA VAL A 22 -48.06 -1.78 1.22
C VAL A 22 -46.69 -1.27 1.66
N CYS A 23 -45.67 -1.50 0.84
CA CYS A 23 -44.34 -0.96 1.07
C CYS A 23 -44.19 0.35 0.29
N GLU A 24 -43.69 1.39 0.95
CA GLU A 24 -43.37 2.66 0.30
C GLU A 24 -42.05 2.55 -0.48
N GLU A 25 -41.90 3.36 -1.52
CA GLU A 25 -40.63 3.48 -2.23
C GLU A 25 -39.59 4.14 -1.33
N LEU A 26 -38.35 3.66 -1.40
CA LEU A 26 -37.25 4.19 -0.59
C LEU A 26 -36.72 5.50 -1.19
N SER A 27 -36.78 6.58 -0.42
CA SER A 27 -36.13 7.84 -0.75
C SER A 27 -34.62 7.78 -0.48
N ALA A 28 -33.88 8.80 -0.94
CA ALA A 28 -32.46 8.92 -0.63
C ALA A 28 -32.20 9.04 0.88
N ASP A 29 -33.10 9.68 1.64
CA ASP A 29 -32.96 9.83 3.08
C ASP A 29 -33.22 8.51 3.83
N ASP A 30 -34.15 7.69 3.31
CA ASP A 30 -34.37 6.33 3.82
C ASP A 30 -33.14 5.45 3.60
N LEU A 31 -32.57 5.50 2.39
CA LEU A 31 -31.36 4.76 2.04
C LEU A 31 -30.16 5.21 2.90
N PHE A 32 -30.00 6.51 3.15
CA PHE A 32 -28.98 7.03 4.06
C PHE A 32 -29.18 6.48 5.48
N SER A 33 -30.41 6.49 5.98
CA SER A 33 -30.76 5.98 7.31
C SER A 33 -30.50 4.48 7.43
N ILE A 34 -30.86 3.70 6.41
CA ILE A 34 -30.58 2.26 6.34
C ILE A 34 -29.07 2.00 6.39
N MET A 35 -28.27 2.76 5.64
CA MET A 35 -26.82 2.60 5.68
C MET A 35 -26.24 2.93 7.07
N LYS A 36 -26.73 3.97 7.74
CA LYS A 36 -26.13 4.46 8.99
C LYS A 36 -26.57 3.68 10.23
N TYR A 37 -27.84 3.28 10.30
CA TYR A 37 -28.45 2.80 11.55
C TYR A 37 -28.87 1.33 11.53
N SER A 38 -28.92 0.67 10.37
CA SER A 38 -29.27 -0.75 10.31
C SER A 38 -28.18 -1.62 10.95
N GLU A 39 -28.59 -2.61 11.76
CA GLU A 39 -27.66 -3.56 12.40
C GLU A 39 -26.80 -4.33 11.38
N GLY A 40 -27.36 -4.62 10.20
CA GLY A 40 -26.71 -5.27 9.07
C GLY A 40 -26.20 -4.31 7.99
N SER A 41 -25.92 -3.06 8.35
CA SER A 41 -25.57 -2.01 7.39
C SER A 41 -24.40 -2.38 6.46
N LEU A 42 -24.48 -1.88 5.23
CA LEU A 42 -23.41 -1.98 4.23
C LEU A 42 -22.09 -1.39 4.77
N LEU A 43 -22.16 -0.35 5.61
CA LEU A 43 -20.99 0.23 6.29
C LEU A 43 -20.18 -0.86 7.00
N ARG A 44 -20.80 -1.60 7.91
CA ARG A 44 -20.13 -2.65 8.69
C ARG A 44 -19.59 -3.77 7.81
N GLN A 45 -20.29 -4.10 6.73
CA GLN A 45 -19.85 -5.12 5.78
C GLN A 45 -18.56 -4.69 5.06
N TYR A 46 -18.50 -3.44 4.59
CA TYR A 46 -17.34 -2.90 3.92
C TYR A 46 -16.18 -2.60 4.87
N GLU A 47 -16.46 -2.15 6.10
CA GLU A 47 -15.47 -2.06 7.17
C GLU A 47 -14.75 -3.39 7.41
N ARG A 48 -15.52 -4.48 7.49
CA ARG A 48 -14.96 -5.84 7.65
C ARG A 48 -14.20 -6.29 6.41
N ALA A 49 -14.71 -6.00 5.21
CA ALA A 49 -14.07 -6.37 3.96
C ALA A 49 -12.70 -5.69 3.79
N PHE A 50 -12.61 -4.38 4.03
CA PHE A 50 -11.34 -3.63 3.95
C PHE A 50 -10.37 -4.02 5.07
N ARG A 51 -10.88 -4.33 6.27
CA ARG A 51 -10.04 -4.80 7.38
C ARG A 51 -9.31 -6.12 7.05
N ALA A 52 -9.91 -7.00 6.25
CA ALA A 52 -9.26 -8.22 5.79
C ALA A 52 -7.99 -7.95 4.96
N TYR A 53 -7.89 -6.77 4.34
CA TYR A 53 -6.71 -6.29 3.61
C TYR A 53 -5.78 -5.40 4.46
N GLY A 54 -6.03 -5.29 5.77
CA GLY A 54 -5.26 -4.41 6.66
C GLY A 54 -5.61 -2.92 6.55
N ILE A 55 -6.72 -2.57 5.90
CA ILE A 55 -7.13 -1.19 5.65
C ILE A 55 -8.30 -0.84 6.58
N ALA A 56 -8.14 0.20 7.41
CA ALA A 56 -9.27 0.77 8.15
C ALA A 56 -9.98 1.80 7.27
N ILE A 57 -11.25 1.55 6.98
CA ILE A 57 -12.09 2.44 6.19
C ILE A 57 -13.00 3.27 7.10
N SER A 58 -13.21 4.54 6.76
CA SER A 58 -14.12 5.46 7.45
C SER A 58 -14.94 6.24 6.44
N PHE A 59 -16.15 6.66 6.82
CA PHE A 59 -17.10 7.30 5.90
C PHE A 59 -17.57 8.65 6.43
N GLU A 60 -17.54 9.66 5.57
CA GLU A 60 -18.13 10.96 5.86
C GLU A 60 -19.62 10.97 5.50
N ASP A 61 -20.43 11.66 6.31
CA ASP A 61 -21.88 11.75 6.11
C ASP A 61 -22.24 12.28 4.72
N GLU A 62 -21.46 13.21 4.17
CA GLU A 62 -21.68 13.74 2.83
C GLU A 62 -21.49 12.67 1.75
N ALA A 63 -20.45 11.83 1.87
CA ALA A 63 -20.23 10.72 0.96
C ALA A 63 -21.36 9.69 1.02
N LEU A 64 -21.85 9.39 2.23
CA LEU A 64 -23.01 8.51 2.42
C LEU A 64 -24.28 9.07 1.77
N ARG A 65 -24.52 10.38 1.88
CA ARG A 65 -25.67 11.03 1.21
C ARG A 65 -25.55 10.95 -0.31
N LEU A 66 -24.36 11.19 -0.87
CA LEU A 66 -24.12 11.07 -2.31
C LEU A 66 -24.37 9.63 -2.81
N MET A 67 -23.88 8.63 -2.06
CA MET A 67 -24.15 7.23 -2.38
C MET A 67 -25.64 6.87 -2.26
N ALA A 68 -26.35 7.43 -1.28
CA ALA A 68 -27.79 7.22 -1.13
C ALA A 68 -28.58 7.82 -2.30
N GLN A 69 -28.22 9.03 -2.74
CA GLN A 69 -28.81 9.66 -3.92
C GLN A 69 -28.55 8.86 -5.19
N ALA A 70 -27.33 8.33 -5.35
CA ALA A 70 -27.01 7.44 -6.47
C ALA A 70 -27.83 6.15 -6.42
N GLY A 71 -27.99 5.55 -5.23
CA GLY A 71 -28.79 4.33 -5.04
C GLY A 71 -30.28 4.53 -5.34
N ALA A 72 -30.85 5.67 -4.94
CA ALA A 72 -32.24 6.02 -5.23
C ALA A 72 -32.51 6.11 -6.76
N ARG A 73 -31.51 6.56 -7.54
CA ARG A 73 -31.61 6.64 -9.01
C ARG A 73 -31.63 5.28 -9.70
N GLU A 74 -31.08 4.23 -9.06
CA GLU A 74 -31.08 2.87 -9.61
C GLU A 74 -32.47 2.19 -9.54
N LYS A 75 -33.47 2.80 -8.87
CA LYS A 75 -34.88 2.34 -8.78
C LYS A 75 -35.07 0.85 -8.42
N THR A 76 -34.14 0.29 -7.65
CA THR A 76 -34.15 -1.11 -7.22
C THR A 76 -34.22 -1.24 -5.69
N GLY A 77 -34.62 -0.16 -5.01
CA GLY A 77 -34.65 -0.06 -3.55
C GLY A 77 -33.27 -0.23 -2.92
N ALA A 78 -33.21 -0.87 -1.76
CA ALA A 78 -31.95 -1.07 -1.01
C ALA A 78 -30.90 -1.90 -1.78
N ARG A 79 -31.30 -2.69 -2.79
CA ARG A 79 -30.35 -3.43 -3.65
C ARG A 79 -29.52 -2.49 -4.53
N GLY A 80 -30.07 -1.33 -4.88
CA GLY A 80 -29.36 -0.29 -5.64
C GLY A 80 -28.11 0.21 -4.91
N LEU A 81 -28.15 0.27 -3.57
CA LEU A 81 -26.99 0.64 -2.76
C LEU A 81 -25.83 -0.34 -2.95
N LEU A 82 -26.09 -1.64 -2.93
CA LEU A 82 -25.04 -2.64 -3.11
C LEU A 82 -24.33 -2.46 -4.46
N THR A 83 -25.09 -2.18 -5.52
CA THR A 83 -24.56 -1.91 -6.86
C THR A 83 -23.67 -0.66 -6.89
N VAL A 84 -24.12 0.45 -6.28
CA VAL A 84 -23.33 1.70 -6.21
C VAL A 84 -22.03 1.48 -5.45
N TRP A 85 -22.09 0.79 -4.31
CA TRP A 85 -20.93 0.51 -3.48
C TRP A 85 -19.93 -0.40 -4.17
N GLU A 86 -20.39 -1.48 -4.81
CA GLU A 86 -19.49 -2.41 -5.49
C GLU A 86 -18.82 -1.75 -6.71
N LYS A 87 -19.54 -0.89 -7.44
CA LYS A 87 -18.94 -0.07 -8.51
C LYS A 87 -17.86 0.86 -7.95
N LEU A 88 -18.11 1.53 -6.82
CA LEU A 88 -17.20 2.51 -6.24
C LEU A 88 -15.93 1.85 -5.67
N PHE A 89 -16.07 0.77 -4.91
CA PHE A 89 -14.98 0.19 -4.13
C PHE A 89 -14.22 -0.92 -4.83
N ARG A 90 -14.66 -1.41 -5.99
CA ARG A 90 -13.99 -2.49 -6.74
C ARG A 90 -12.50 -2.21 -6.95
N ASP A 91 -12.19 -1.06 -7.54
CA ASP A 91 -10.80 -0.71 -7.87
C ASP A 91 -9.99 -0.47 -6.58
N PHE A 92 -10.57 0.16 -5.57
CA PHE A 92 -9.92 0.36 -4.28
C PHE A 92 -9.55 -0.96 -3.59
N LYS A 93 -10.46 -1.95 -3.58
CA LYS A 93 -10.17 -3.28 -3.00
C LYS A 93 -9.02 -3.96 -3.74
N PHE A 94 -8.97 -3.83 -5.06
CA PHE A 94 -7.95 -4.47 -5.89
C PHE A 94 -6.58 -3.81 -5.74
N TYR A 95 -6.50 -2.50 -5.92
CA TYR A 95 -5.22 -1.79 -5.98
C TYR A 95 -4.65 -1.41 -4.62
N LEU A 96 -5.48 -1.20 -3.59
CA LEU A 96 -4.96 -0.86 -2.27
C LEU A 96 -4.42 -2.07 -1.52
N ALA A 97 -4.84 -3.28 -1.87
CA ALA A 97 -4.32 -4.50 -1.27
C ALA A 97 -2.81 -4.64 -1.55
N GLY A 98 -1.99 -4.56 -0.49
CA GLY A 98 -0.54 -4.62 -0.61
C GLY A 98 0.14 -3.30 -1.02
N SER A 99 -0.59 -2.20 -1.14
CA SER A 99 -0.05 -0.87 -1.48
C SER A 99 0.69 -0.16 -0.33
N GLY A 100 0.72 -0.76 0.87
CA GLY A 100 1.23 -0.13 2.09
C GLY A 100 0.27 0.86 2.76
N ILE A 101 -0.87 1.17 2.15
CA ILE A 101 -1.89 2.05 2.72
C ILE A 101 -2.69 1.30 3.78
N SER A 102 -2.83 1.89 4.97
CA SER A 102 -3.54 1.29 6.11
C SER A 102 -4.87 1.98 6.45
N GLN A 103 -5.19 3.11 5.81
CA GLN A 103 -6.38 3.91 6.09
C GLN A 103 -7.01 4.38 4.78
N LEU A 104 -8.34 4.28 4.67
CA LEU A 104 -9.12 4.85 3.57
C LEU A 104 -10.25 5.70 4.13
N ARG A 105 -10.25 7.00 3.80
CA ARG A 105 -11.34 7.90 4.15
C ARG A 105 -12.23 8.12 2.93
N VAL A 106 -13.51 7.76 3.07
CA VAL A 106 -14.53 7.93 2.04
C VAL A 106 -15.14 9.31 2.19
N THR A 107 -14.63 10.25 1.40
CA THR A 107 -15.07 11.65 1.33
C THR A 107 -15.99 11.89 0.13
N ALA A 108 -16.60 13.07 0.05
CA ALA A 108 -17.36 13.48 -1.14
C ALA A 108 -16.50 13.47 -2.42
N GLU A 109 -15.21 13.88 -2.32
CA GLU A 109 -14.25 13.83 -3.43
C GLU A 109 -14.08 12.39 -3.94
N LEU A 110 -13.96 11.41 -3.04
CA LEU A 110 -13.79 10.00 -3.44
C LEU A 110 -15.00 9.49 -4.24
N VAL A 111 -16.21 9.91 -3.87
CA VAL A 111 -17.43 9.49 -4.57
C VAL A 111 -17.53 10.14 -5.96
N HIS A 112 -17.11 11.40 -6.09
CA HIS A 112 -17.16 12.12 -7.37
C HIS A 112 -16.02 11.78 -8.33
N GLU A 113 -14.79 11.66 -7.82
CA GLU A 113 -13.58 11.44 -8.61
C GLU A 113 -12.77 10.22 -8.10
N PRO A 114 -13.34 9.00 -8.11
CA PRO A 114 -12.73 7.83 -7.49
C PRO A 114 -11.36 7.49 -8.06
N LYS A 115 -11.18 7.57 -9.38
CA LYS A 115 -9.89 7.30 -10.04
C LYS A 115 -8.81 8.27 -9.60
N ARG A 116 -9.12 9.57 -9.56
CA ARG A 116 -8.17 10.61 -9.16
C ARG A 116 -7.68 10.42 -7.72
N VAL A 117 -8.60 10.08 -6.82
CA VAL A 117 -8.27 9.80 -5.41
C VAL A 117 -7.43 8.53 -5.31
N LEU A 118 -7.79 7.47 -6.04
CA LEU A 118 -7.03 6.23 -6.05
C LEU A 118 -5.59 6.43 -6.54
N ASP A 119 -5.40 7.14 -7.65
CA ASP A 119 -4.07 7.43 -8.20
C ASP A 119 -3.21 8.23 -7.21
N ARG A 120 -3.81 9.21 -6.53
CA ARG A 120 -3.15 9.99 -5.48
C ARG A 120 -2.72 9.10 -4.32
N LEU A 121 -3.61 8.24 -3.82
CA LEU A 121 -3.34 7.32 -2.73
C LEU A 121 -2.20 6.36 -3.07
N LEU A 122 -2.21 5.75 -4.27
CA LEU A 122 -1.14 4.86 -4.71
C LEU A 122 0.20 5.60 -4.83
N ALA A 123 0.20 6.82 -5.37
CA ALA A 123 1.41 7.64 -5.44
C ALA A 123 1.97 8.00 -4.05
N GLU A 124 1.11 8.22 -3.06
CA GLU A 124 1.50 8.45 -1.66
C GLU A 124 2.04 7.16 -1.03
N GLY A 125 1.39 6.02 -1.22
CA GLY A 125 1.83 4.71 -0.73
C GLY A 125 3.25 4.36 -1.22
N HIS A 126 3.51 4.53 -2.52
CA HIS A 126 4.85 4.31 -3.07
C HIS A 126 5.92 5.23 -2.47
N LYS A 127 5.60 6.50 -2.20
CA LYS A 127 6.54 7.41 -1.53
C LYS A 127 6.87 6.93 -0.12
N HIS A 128 5.86 6.50 0.64
CA HIS A 128 6.07 5.98 1.99
C HIS A 128 6.89 4.69 2.00
N GLU A 129 6.65 3.79 1.05
CA GLU A 129 7.43 2.56 0.89
C GLU A 129 8.91 2.84 0.58
N VAL A 130 9.17 3.75 -0.38
CA VAL A 130 10.54 4.17 -0.72
C VAL A 130 11.26 4.77 0.48
N VAL A 131 10.59 5.67 1.23
CA VAL A 131 11.16 6.27 2.44
C VAL A 131 11.42 5.23 3.53
N ALA A 132 10.50 4.28 3.73
CA ALA A 132 10.67 3.22 4.72
C ALA A 132 11.84 2.29 4.36
N LEU A 133 11.99 1.93 3.09
CA LEU A 133 13.11 1.13 2.61
C LEU A 133 14.44 1.87 2.74
N ASP A 134 14.48 3.16 2.44
CA ASP A 134 15.69 3.99 2.62
C ASP A 134 16.12 4.07 4.08
N GLN A 135 15.17 4.24 5.01
CA GLN A 135 15.45 4.21 6.46
C GLN A 135 16.00 2.85 6.93
N GLN A 136 15.62 1.74 6.31
CA GLN A 136 16.20 0.43 6.63
C GLN A 136 17.68 0.33 6.25
N ILE A 137 18.15 1.11 5.28
CA ILE A 137 19.58 1.22 4.95
C ILE A 137 20.34 1.83 6.12
N ASP A 138 19.79 2.85 6.79
CA ASP A 138 20.41 3.45 7.98
C ASP A 138 20.51 2.45 9.13
N VAL A 139 19.44 1.68 9.37
CA VAL A 139 19.42 0.61 10.38
C VAL A 139 20.49 -0.45 10.08
N PHE A 140 20.64 -0.85 8.81
CA PHE A 140 21.71 -1.75 8.39
C PHE A 140 23.08 -1.15 8.67
N THR A 141 23.30 0.11 8.30
CA THR A 141 24.56 0.84 8.47
C THR A 141 24.97 0.89 9.96
N GLU A 142 24.02 1.17 10.84
CA GLU A 142 24.24 1.20 12.29
C GLU A 142 24.51 -0.20 12.87
N SER A 143 23.78 -1.22 12.42
CA SER A 143 23.99 -2.59 12.88
C SER A 143 25.34 -3.14 12.43
N PHE A 144 25.77 -2.86 11.19
CA PHE A 144 27.09 -3.21 10.67
C PHE A 144 28.21 -2.58 11.51
N ARG A 145 28.08 -1.28 11.84
CA ARG A 145 29.03 -0.59 12.71
C ARG A 145 29.14 -1.25 14.08
N ARG A 146 28.00 -1.55 14.71
CA ARG A 146 28.00 -2.19 16.05
C ARG A 146 28.62 -3.58 16.03
N GLN A 147 28.42 -4.35 14.96
CA GLN A 147 28.90 -5.73 14.87
C GLN A 147 30.38 -5.82 14.49
N HIS A 148 30.88 -4.90 13.65
CA HIS A 148 32.21 -5.03 13.04
C HIS A 148 33.18 -3.90 13.39
N ASP A 149 32.74 -2.88 14.13
CA ASP A 149 33.55 -1.69 14.46
C ASP A 149 34.11 -0.98 13.21
N LEU A 150 33.29 -0.94 12.16
CA LEU A 150 33.58 -0.31 10.87
C LEU A 150 32.41 0.60 10.48
N GLU A 151 32.70 1.84 10.10
CA GLU A 151 31.68 2.77 9.60
C GLU A 151 31.56 2.60 8.08
N ILE A 152 30.37 2.24 7.62
CA ILE A 152 30.00 2.33 6.21
C ILE A 152 28.99 3.44 6.00
N ALA A 153 28.91 4.00 4.81
CA ALA A 153 27.87 4.95 4.43
C ALA A 153 27.58 4.79 2.94
N PHE A 154 26.31 4.85 2.53
CA PHE A 154 25.93 4.75 1.13
C PHE A 154 25.72 6.12 0.52
N GLU A 155 26.23 6.32 -0.69
CA GLU A 155 25.91 7.51 -1.51
C GLU A 155 24.44 7.49 -1.95
N ASP A 156 23.88 8.66 -2.26
CA ASP A 156 22.48 8.80 -2.69
C ASP A 156 22.14 7.95 -3.93
N ALA A 157 23.10 7.73 -4.82
CA ALA A 157 22.93 6.86 -5.98
C ALA A 157 22.85 5.37 -5.56
N ALA A 158 23.69 4.95 -4.62
CA ALA A 158 23.70 3.59 -4.09
C ALA A 158 22.43 3.28 -3.29
N ARG A 159 21.96 4.23 -2.47
CA ARG A 159 20.70 4.11 -1.73
C ARG A 159 19.50 3.91 -2.65
N ARG A 160 19.36 4.78 -3.66
CA ARG A 160 18.31 4.65 -4.69
C ARG A 160 18.34 3.29 -5.38
N ARG A 161 19.54 2.80 -5.70
CA ARG A 161 19.71 1.49 -6.33
C ARG A 161 19.32 0.33 -5.42
N LEU A 162 19.63 0.40 -4.11
CA LEU A 162 19.20 -0.61 -3.15
C LEU A 162 17.68 -0.67 -3.01
N VAL A 163 17.00 0.48 -2.92
CA VAL A 163 15.54 0.55 -2.87
C VAL A 163 14.91 -0.05 -4.13
N GLU A 164 15.41 0.32 -5.31
CA GLU A 164 14.94 -0.22 -6.59
C GLU A 164 15.11 -1.75 -6.67
N ARG A 165 16.26 -2.27 -6.22
CA ARG A 165 16.52 -3.71 -6.18
C ARG A 165 15.63 -4.44 -5.19
N ALA A 166 15.41 -3.89 -4.00
CA ALA A 166 14.52 -4.49 -3.00
C ALA A 166 13.09 -4.64 -3.54
N GLN A 167 12.58 -3.61 -4.23
CA GLN A 167 11.25 -3.64 -4.86
C GLN A 167 11.18 -4.62 -6.04
N THR A 168 12.20 -4.61 -6.91
CA THR A 168 12.24 -5.45 -8.13
C THR A 168 12.40 -6.94 -7.79
N GLU A 169 13.27 -7.25 -6.81
CA GLU A 169 13.57 -8.62 -6.37
C GLU A 169 12.54 -9.12 -5.34
N LYS A 170 11.62 -8.27 -4.87
CA LYS A 170 10.62 -8.56 -3.81
C LYS A 170 11.26 -9.14 -2.54
N MET A 171 12.40 -8.60 -2.16
CA MET A 171 13.15 -8.99 -0.96
C MET A 171 13.07 -7.90 0.11
N SER A 172 13.14 -8.28 1.38
CA SER A 172 13.29 -7.29 2.44
C SER A 172 14.64 -6.57 2.32
N MET A 173 14.73 -5.30 2.72
CA MET A 173 16.00 -4.56 2.66
C MET A 173 17.08 -5.24 3.54
N ALA A 174 16.67 -5.84 4.66
CA ALA A 174 17.55 -6.59 5.55
C ALA A 174 18.17 -7.81 4.84
N ASP A 175 17.36 -8.60 4.14
CA ASP A 175 17.85 -9.78 3.41
C ASP A 175 18.73 -9.38 2.23
N LEU A 176 18.34 -8.34 1.49
CA LEU A 176 19.10 -7.82 0.36
C LEU A 176 20.48 -7.32 0.79
N THR A 177 20.55 -6.48 1.82
CA THR A 177 21.82 -5.94 2.34
C THR A 177 22.69 -7.03 2.98
N ALA A 178 22.10 -7.97 3.72
CA ALA A 178 22.83 -9.11 4.28
C ALA A 178 23.39 -10.05 3.19
N HIS A 179 22.68 -10.18 2.07
CA HIS A 179 23.17 -10.97 0.94
C HIS A 179 24.30 -10.25 0.18
N LEU A 180 24.10 -8.99 -0.20
CA LEU A 180 25.07 -8.22 -1.00
C LEU A 180 26.37 -7.91 -0.26
N PHE A 181 26.30 -7.65 1.06
CA PHE A 181 27.44 -7.17 1.84
C PHE A 181 27.98 -8.22 2.82
N ARG A 182 27.67 -9.50 2.61
CA ARG A 182 28.11 -10.61 3.49
C ARG A 182 29.61 -10.58 3.75
N ASP A 183 30.40 -10.44 2.69
CA ASP A 183 31.86 -10.55 2.75
C ASP A 183 32.56 -9.21 2.96
N PHE A 184 31.81 -8.10 2.98
CA PHE A 184 32.38 -6.75 3.12
C PHE A 184 33.12 -6.58 4.45
N HIS A 185 32.61 -7.15 5.54
CA HIS A 185 33.29 -7.03 6.83
C HIS A 185 34.69 -7.64 6.81
N PHE A 186 34.92 -8.71 6.05
CA PHE A 186 36.26 -9.31 5.88
C PHE A 186 37.17 -8.40 5.06
N GLY A 187 36.71 -7.98 3.88
CA GLY A 187 37.52 -7.15 2.97
C GLY A 187 37.84 -5.77 3.56
N LEU A 188 36.86 -5.10 4.16
CA LEU A 188 37.07 -3.80 4.80
C LEU A 188 38.00 -3.89 6.02
N ASN A 189 37.99 -5.01 6.77
CA ASN A 189 38.96 -5.22 7.85
C ASN A 189 40.40 -5.36 7.34
N LEU A 190 40.61 -5.96 6.16
CA LEU A 190 41.93 -5.99 5.52
C LEU A 190 42.38 -4.58 5.11
N VAL A 191 41.48 -3.81 4.49
CA VAL A 191 41.77 -2.43 4.12
C VAL A 191 42.12 -1.60 5.36
N ARG A 192 41.34 -1.72 6.45
CA ARG A 192 41.62 -1.06 7.73
C ARG A 192 43.04 -1.35 8.25
N LYS A 193 43.47 -2.62 8.20
CA LYS A 193 44.82 -3.01 8.66
C LYS A 193 45.94 -2.37 7.84
N ASN A 194 45.70 -2.16 6.55
CA ASN A 194 46.71 -1.63 5.63
C ASN A 194 46.72 -0.10 5.57
N SER A 195 45.55 0.56 5.56
CA SER A 195 45.42 2.01 5.38
C SER A 195 45.11 2.78 6.67
N GLY A 196 44.68 2.10 7.74
CA GLY A 196 44.17 2.74 8.96
C GLY A 196 42.77 3.35 8.81
N GLN A 197 42.11 3.18 7.66
CA GLN A 197 40.78 3.74 7.40
C GLN A 197 39.68 2.89 8.04
N ASN A 198 38.82 3.54 8.82
CA ASN A 198 37.68 2.90 9.49
C ASN A 198 36.31 3.32 8.92
N LYS A 199 36.29 4.28 7.99
CA LYS A 199 35.08 4.82 7.38
C LYS A 199 35.11 4.65 5.87
N PHE A 200 34.10 4.01 5.31
CA PHE A 200 33.99 3.68 3.90
C PHE A 200 32.69 4.21 3.31
N THR A 201 32.79 4.98 2.23
CA THR A 201 31.63 5.41 1.46
C THR A 201 31.42 4.46 0.29
N LEU A 202 30.24 3.89 0.18
CA LEU A 202 29.87 2.89 -0.81
C LEU A 202 29.13 3.56 -1.98
N PRO A 203 29.76 3.64 -3.16
CA PRO A 203 29.14 4.22 -4.36
C PRO A 203 28.21 3.21 -5.05
N LEU A 204 27.57 3.64 -6.13
CA LEU A 204 26.67 2.80 -6.93
C LEU A 204 27.30 1.46 -7.36
N SER A 205 28.59 1.46 -7.72
CA SER A 205 29.31 0.24 -8.13
C SER A 205 29.42 -0.81 -7.02
N ALA A 206 29.39 -0.41 -5.74
CA ALA A 206 29.38 -1.34 -4.62
C ALA A 206 28.04 -2.10 -4.49
N VAL A 207 26.96 -1.59 -5.09
CA VAL A 207 25.64 -2.24 -5.11
C VAL A 207 25.46 -3.10 -6.36
N ASP A 208 25.91 -2.63 -7.52
CA ASP A 208 25.77 -3.37 -8.79
C ASP A 208 26.77 -4.52 -8.93
N ALA A 209 28.00 -4.35 -8.42
CA ALA A 209 29.06 -5.36 -8.48
C ALA A 209 29.86 -5.42 -7.15
N PRO A 210 29.22 -5.88 -6.05
CA PRO A 210 29.80 -5.85 -4.70
C PRO A 210 31.16 -6.57 -4.61
N ASP A 211 31.27 -7.78 -5.15
CA ASP A 211 32.50 -8.58 -5.08
C ASP A 211 33.67 -7.92 -5.81
N LYS A 212 33.39 -7.37 -6.99
CA LYS A 212 34.40 -6.67 -7.80
C LYS A 212 34.87 -5.41 -7.10
N PHE A 213 33.93 -4.61 -6.59
CA PHE A 213 34.26 -3.40 -5.83
C PHE A 213 35.12 -3.71 -4.60
N LEU A 214 34.75 -4.73 -3.83
CA LEU A 214 35.51 -5.14 -2.65
C LEU A 214 36.92 -5.61 -3.02
N SER A 215 37.05 -6.39 -4.09
CA SER A 215 38.35 -6.86 -4.61
C SER A 215 39.24 -5.68 -5.02
N ASP A 216 38.72 -4.75 -5.81
CA ASP A 216 39.44 -3.55 -6.27
C ASP A 216 39.90 -2.69 -5.08
N LEU A 217 39.02 -2.51 -4.08
CA LEU A 217 39.32 -1.74 -2.87
C LEU A 217 40.44 -2.40 -2.03
N VAL A 218 40.38 -3.73 -1.86
CA VAL A 218 41.42 -4.48 -1.14
C VAL A 218 42.76 -4.37 -1.89
N VAL A 219 42.78 -4.57 -3.20
CA VAL A 219 44.00 -4.45 -4.02
C VAL A 219 44.63 -3.07 -3.91
N GLN A 220 43.83 -2.00 -3.98
CA GLN A 220 44.30 -0.63 -3.80
C GLN A 220 44.92 -0.37 -2.43
N SER A 221 44.43 -1.05 -1.37
CA SER A 221 45.01 -0.91 -0.02
C SER A 221 46.43 -1.49 0.08
N TYR A 222 46.77 -2.50 -0.73
CA TYR A 222 48.11 -3.08 -0.77
C TYR A 222 49.07 -2.28 -1.66
N TYR A 223 48.53 -1.60 -2.67
CA TYR A 223 49.30 -0.78 -3.62
C TYR A 223 48.74 0.65 -3.67
N PRO A 224 48.93 1.46 -2.60
CA PRO A 224 48.56 2.87 -2.66
C PRO A 224 49.37 3.54 -3.77
N ALA A 225 48.70 4.13 -4.75
CA ALA A 225 49.32 4.78 -5.90
C ALA A 225 50.31 5.87 -5.41
N GLY A 226 51.63 5.63 -5.58
CA GLY A 226 52.66 6.65 -5.30
C GLY A 226 54.03 6.18 -4.78
N ARG A 227 54.67 5.19 -5.39
CA ARG A 227 56.14 5.16 -5.56
C ARG A 227 56.46 4.96 -7.04
N THR A 228 56.00 5.88 -7.88
CA THR A 228 56.58 6.04 -9.22
C THR A 228 57.82 6.90 -9.06
N ASN A 229 58.98 6.25 -9.16
CA ASN A 229 60.32 6.82 -9.20
C ASN A 229 60.40 7.99 -10.20
N GLU A 230 60.80 9.16 -9.69
CA GLU A 230 61.72 10.03 -10.41
C GLU A 230 63.15 9.52 -10.16
N ALA A 231 63.74 8.89 -11.17
CA ALA A 231 65.18 8.69 -11.38
C ALA A 231 65.30 8.36 -12.88
N GLY A 232 65.92 9.19 -13.71
CA GLY A 232 67.25 9.76 -13.52
C GLY A 232 68.20 8.90 -14.33
#